data_AF-A0A4R6SGU4-F1
#
_entry.id   AF-A0A4R6SGU4-F1
#
_cell.length_a   1.000
_cell.length_b   1.000
_cell.length_c   1.000
_cell.angle_alpha   90.00
_cell.angle_beta   90.00
_cell.angle_gamma   90.00
#
_symmetry.space_group_name_H-M   'P 1'
#
loop_
_entity.id
_entity.type
_entity.pdbx_description
1 polymer ?
#
loop_
_entity_poly.entity_id
_entity_poly.type
_entity_poly.pdbx_seq_one_letter_code
_entity_poly.pdbx_strand_id
1 'polypeptide(L)'
;MSSPQRHRLRKIRAGGWATGSRSGSSADHLSRIDLTVVTAAAASDHDSQSTRRWTASAGAHARRRQVAQNGRAGRCENDPVVDTSRERLDVIERLSPARRGRELEQFVADLLRQHHFTVRPNAGTARPRQTDVLASRGSEWYLVECKWRSDKANIDDVDSVRSRLNRIDHSVVGVLISMPGFTGTVLHDVGHHRKQPILLISRDELVRLAQGMESLPRLLWRKKEALVADGTVLLDEPTRKGGRARRRMVLPPAESQFISVDGTQSPVVQCGGTFGQVVFVQQLENIDWVPAAGLGVTLDVAPSVLNERELRDLVDHLADLGWATADARWNIQQSTRNWHGVGCAAFANELPKWRQRADIPEAHHSEEICYVDRCDGGFYSLTATLAAHGSRSSLFARVSFQLQGIPLDNGPLLELCKSIGVHESLYFRPRANESVKRHHFADAQVANVQPIHHFVTTSREPEDPVQEWVTGIVIINPFHEKHGDSPTKHLPDGATSLRHREQLVCDLRHHHPYLGRHEYSYRFTGFELAHTSDATVCRPIVDWTRNKTTPHDADTAADRF
;
A
#
# COMPACT_ATOMS: atom_id res chain seq x y z
N MET A 1 -61.03 2.82 4.89
CA MET A 1 -61.26 3.16 6.31
C MET A 1 -60.45 2.18 7.14
N SER A 2 -59.22 2.56 7.49
CA SER A 2 -58.32 1.74 8.31
C SER A 2 -57.48 2.70 9.15
N SER A 3 -57.65 2.62 10.46
CA SER A 3 -57.06 3.48 11.48
C SER A 3 -55.61 3.06 11.79
N PRO A 4 -54.63 3.95 12.00
CA PRO A 4 -53.29 3.56 12.42
C PRO A 4 -53.13 3.57 13.95
N GLN A 5 -52.50 2.51 14.46
CA GLN A 5 -52.13 2.33 15.85
C GLN A 5 -51.05 3.35 16.29
N ARG A 6 -51.26 3.97 17.45
CA ARG A 6 -50.31 4.87 18.12
C ARG A 6 -49.31 4.07 18.98
N HIS A 7 -48.02 4.22 18.71
CA HIS A 7 -46.96 3.82 19.64
C HIS A 7 -46.73 4.89 20.71
N ARG A 8 -46.72 4.46 21.98
CA ARG A 8 -46.41 5.27 23.18
C ARG A 8 -44.89 5.40 23.34
N LEU A 9 -44.39 6.63 23.37
CA LEU A 9 -43.05 6.97 23.84
C LEU A 9 -43.02 7.06 25.38
N ARG A 10 -42.11 6.30 26.02
CA ARG A 10 -41.81 6.38 27.45
C ARG A 10 -40.83 7.53 27.71
N LYS A 11 -41.22 8.46 28.59
CA LYS A 11 -40.38 9.50 29.19
C LYS A 11 -39.30 8.87 30.09
N ILE A 12 -38.04 9.22 29.87
CA ILE A 12 -36.94 9.01 30.83
C ILE A 12 -36.76 10.30 31.62
N ARG A 13 -36.78 10.19 32.96
CA ARG A 13 -36.60 11.27 33.93
C ARG A 13 -35.11 11.64 34.04
N ALA A 14 -34.82 12.94 33.99
CA ALA A 14 -33.56 13.51 34.43
C ALA A 14 -33.52 13.53 35.96
N GLY A 15 -32.44 13.01 36.55
CA GLY A 15 -32.12 13.14 37.96
C GLY A 15 -30.84 13.95 38.10
N GLY A 16 -30.97 15.17 38.62
CA GLY A 16 -29.84 15.98 39.06
C GLY A 16 -29.39 15.60 40.46
N TRP A 17 -28.09 15.67 40.73
CA TRP A 17 -27.54 15.68 42.08
C TRP A 17 -26.48 16.77 42.21
N ALA A 18 -26.51 17.36 43.40
CA ALA A 18 -25.97 18.65 43.74
C ALA A 18 -24.50 18.64 44.16
N THR A 19 -23.96 19.84 44.16
CA THR A 19 -22.67 20.32 44.66
C THR A 19 -22.36 19.93 46.10
N GLY A 20 -21.10 19.59 46.36
CA GLY A 20 -20.56 19.45 47.71
C GLY A 20 -19.04 19.65 47.72
N SER A 21 -18.61 20.88 48.04
CA SER A 21 -17.23 21.25 48.35
C SER A 21 -16.76 20.66 49.67
N ARG A 22 -15.52 20.16 49.74
CA ARG A 22 -14.70 20.23 50.95
C ARG A 22 -13.21 20.05 50.65
N SER A 23 -12.46 21.04 51.11
CA SER A 23 -11.01 21.13 51.25
C SER A 23 -10.45 20.06 52.20
N GLY A 24 -9.26 19.54 51.87
CA GLY A 24 -8.45 18.73 52.77
C GLY A 24 -7.07 18.46 52.18
N SER A 25 -6.06 19.13 52.72
CA SER A 25 -4.64 18.93 52.46
C SER A 25 -4.15 17.57 52.96
N SER A 26 -3.22 16.94 52.23
CA SER A 26 -2.05 16.30 52.84
C SER A 26 -0.97 16.09 51.80
N ALA A 27 0.26 16.38 52.23
CA ALA A 27 1.51 16.26 51.52
C ALA A 27 2.04 14.83 51.47
N ASP A 28 3.12 14.70 50.68
CA ASP A 28 4.19 13.69 50.71
C ASP A 28 3.91 12.30 50.13
N HIS A 29 4.56 12.00 48.99
CA HIS A 29 5.90 11.37 48.92
C HIS A 29 6.04 10.45 47.67
N LEU A 30 7.27 10.41 47.12
CA LEU A 30 7.80 9.49 46.09
C LEU A 30 7.34 9.80 44.63
N SER A 31 8.19 9.90 43.61
CA SER A 31 9.64 9.66 43.46
C SER A 31 10.09 10.31 42.15
N ARG A 32 11.22 11.01 42.19
CA ARG A 32 11.96 11.54 41.03
C ARG A 32 12.42 10.37 40.15
N ILE A 33 12.14 10.46 38.85
CA ILE A 33 12.86 9.73 37.80
C ILE A 33 13.77 10.75 37.12
N ASP A 34 15.07 10.63 37.37
CA ASP A 34 16.10 11.36 36.62
C ASP A 34 16.20 10.77 35.20
N LEU A 35 15.83 11.57 34.20
CA LEU A 35 16.13 11.28 32.80
C LEU A 35 17.32 12.14 32.39
N THR A 36 18.51 11.55 32.46
CA THR A 36 19.75 12.15 31.97
C THR A 36 19.69 12.21 30.45
N VAL A 37 19.43 13.40 29.90
CA VAL A 37 19.53 13.70 28.47
C VAL A 37 21.01 13.82 28.09
N VAL A 38 21.49 12.91 27.24
CA VAL A 38 22.79 13.06 26.58
C VAL A 38 22.62 14.00 25.39
N THR A 39 22.97 15.27 25.56
CA THR A 39 23.16 16.22 24.47
C THR A 39 24.51 15.97 23.80
N ALA A 40 24.50 15.41 22.59
CA ALA A 40 25.67 15.43 21.71
C ALA A 40 25.67 16.72 20.89
N ALA A 41 26.58 17.63 21.24
CA ALA A 41 26.91 18.81 20.44
C ALA A 41 27.76 18.37 19.24
N ALA A 42 27.31 18.64 18.02
CA ALA A 42 28.15 18.64 16.83
C ALA A 42 28.32 20.08 16.39
N ALA A 43 29.51 20.63 16.66
CA ALA A 43 29.94 21.92 16.20
C ALA A 43 30.23 21.88 14.69
N SER A 44 29.72 22.89 14.01
CA SER A 44 30.08 23.33 12.67
C SER A 44 31.55 23.72 12.60
N ASP A 45 32.25 23.29 11.54
CA ASP A 45 33.39 24.04 11.03
C ASP A 45 33.30 24.15 9.52
N HIS A 46 33.27 25.40 9.09
CA HIS A 46 33.22 25.90 7.73
C HIS A 46 34.64 26.35 7.42
N ASP A 47 35.36 25.72 6.48
CA ASP A 47 36.20 26.54 5.61
C ASP A 47 36.51 25.93 4.23
N SER A 48 36.16 26.75 3.26
CA SER A 48 36.58 26.96 1.89
C SER A 48 37.93 26.35 1.45
N GLN A 49 37.94 25.72 0.27
CA GLN A 49 38.84 26.13 -0.82
C GLN A 49 38.39 25.60 -2.18
N SER A 50 38.26 26.55 -3.10
CA SER A 50 37.78 26.39 -4.47
C SER A 50 38.90 26.06 -5.47
N THR A 51 38.47 25.64 -6.66
CA THR A 51 39.12 25.71 -7.98
C THR A 51 40.22 24.71 -8.35
N ARG A 52 39.87 23.73 -9.20
CA ARG A 52 40.40 23.60 -10.58
C ARG A 52 39.46 22.78 -11.49
N ARG A 53 39.33 23.30 -12.72
CA ARG A 53 38.44 22.96 -13.85
C ARG A 53 38.54 21.53 -14.39
N TRP A 54 37.37 20.98 -14.72
CA TRP A 54 36.94 20.41 -16.01
C TRP A 54 38.00 19.75 -16.91
N THR A 55 37.86 18.43 -17.14
CA THR A 55 37.74 17.80 -18.47
C THR A 55 37.40 16.30 -18.34
N ALA A 56 36.72 15.75 -19.34
CA ALA A 56 36.47 14.31 -19.60
C ALA A 56 35.19 13.65 -19.02
N SER A 57 34.03 14.24 -19.31
CA SER A 57 32.74 13.52 -19.40
C SER A 57 32.55 12.95 -20.81
N ALA A 58 33.11 11.77 -21.09
CA ALA A 58 32.81 11.01 -22.32
C ALA A 58 33.07 9.48 -22.20
N GLY A 59 33.27 8.92 -21.00
CA GLY A 59 33.69 7.52 -20.82
C GLY A 59 32.77 6.61 -19.99
N ALA A 60 31.65 7.11 -19.47
CA ALA A 60 30.88 6.40 -18.43
C ALA A 60 29.84 5.38 -18.96
N HIS A 61 29.47 5.42 -20.24
CA HIS A 61 28.48 4.48 -20.79
C HIS A 61 29.06 3.24 -21.49
N ALA A 62 30.37 3.19 -21.76
CA ALA A 62 31.01 2.01 -22.37
C ALA A 62 31.46 0.96 -21.33
N ARG A 63 31.71 1.35 -20.06
CA ARG A 63 32.21 0.42 -19.03
C ARG A 63 31.14 -0.42 -18.33
N ARG A 64 29.84 -0.10 -18.47
CA ARG A 64 28.75 -0.91 -17.91
C ARG A 64 28.36 -2.14 -18.75
N ARG A 65 28.78 -2.23 -20.02
CA ARG A 65 28.51 -3.41 -20.86
C ARG A 65 29.61 -4.47 -20.81
N GLN A 66 30.84 -4.10 -20.45
CA GLN A 66 31.99 -5.03 -20.49
C GLN A 66 32.16 -5.87 -19.20
N VAL A 67 31.59 -5.43 -18.07
CA VAL A 67 31.53 -6.22 -16.82
C VAL A 67 30.48 -7.34 -16.92
N ALA A 68 29.51 -7.24 -17.84
CA ALA A 68 28.48 -8.28 -18.05
C ALA A 68 28.92 -9.45 -18.95
N GLN A 69 30.04 -9.34 -19.68
CA GLN A 69 30.49 -10.37 -20.64
C GLN A 69 31.74 -11.15 -20.20
N ASN A 70 32.54 -10.65 -19.26
CA ASN A 70 33.76 -11.34 -18.79
C ASN A 70 33.56 -12.28 -17.59
N GLY A 71 32.32 -12.53 -17.15
CA GLY A 71 32.01 -13.40 -16.01
C GLY A 71 31.84 -14.89 -16.34
N ARG A 72 32.21 -15.36 -17.54
CA ARG A 72 31.81 -16.69 -18.05
C ARG A 72 32.92 -17.72 -18.29
N ALA A 73 34.15 -17.46 -17.85
CA ALA A 73 35.23 -18.45 -17.96
C ALA A 73 36.12 -18.43 -16.71
N GLY A 74 35.90 -19.37 -15.80
CA GLY A 74 36.80 -19.62 -14.66
C GLY A 74 36.10 -19.80 -13.32
N ARG A 75 35.35 -20.90 -13.16
CA ARG A 75 35.10 -21.53 -11.85
C ARG A 75 34.65 -22.97 -12.07
N CYS A 76 35.60 -23.89 -12.00
CA CYS A 76 35.31 -25.28 -11.65
C CYS A 76 35.54 -25.45 -10.15
N GLU A 77 34.71 -26.30 -9.55
CA GLU A 77 34.86 -26.94 -8.24
C GLU A 77 34.62 -26.06 -7.00
N ASN A 78 33.34 -25.77 -6.79
CA ASN A 78 32.63 -26.09 -5.54
C ASN A 78 31.15 -25.93 -5.84
N ASP A 79 30.47 -27.02 -6.20
CA ASP A 79 29.02 -27.04 -6.32
C ASP A 79 28.41 -26.72 -4.94
N PRO A 80 27.66 -25.62 -4.76
CA PRO A 80 26.70 -25.61 -3.66
C PRO A 80 25.61 -26.57 -4.09
N VAL A 81 25.54 -27.74 -3.45
CA VAL A 81 24.31 -28.54 -3.44
C VAL A 81 23.23 -27.61 -2.88
N VAL A 82 22.47 -26.98 -3.77
CA VAL A 82 21.20 -26.34 -3.42
C VAL A 82 20.27 -27.49 -3.12
N ASP A 83 20.41 -28.07 -1.92
CA ASP A 83 19.45 -29.02 -1.37
C ASP A 83 18.16 -28.22 -1.23
N THR A 84 17.28 -28.33 -2.24
CA THR A 84 15.99 -27.67 -2.16
C THR A 84 15.27 -28.26 -0.95
N SER A 85 14.57 -27.44 -0.16
CA SER A 85 13.87 -27.97 1.03
C SER A 85 12.90 -29.11 0.69
N ARG A 86 12.48 -29.20 -0.58
CA ARG A 86 11.77 -30.34 -1.15
C ARG A 86 12.61 -31.62 -1.22
N GLU A 87 13.82 -31.58 -1.78
CA GLU A 87 14.72 -32.74 -1.88
C GLU A 87 14.99 -33.34 -0.50
N ARG A 88 15.22 -32.49 0.49
CA ARG A 88 15.36 -32.91 1.89
C ARG A 88 14.12 -33.65 2.40
N LEU A 89 12.91 -33.17 2.10
CA LEU A 89 11.68 -33.88 2.50
C LEU A 89 11.58 -35.26 1.83
N ASP A 90 11.91 -35.35 0.53
CA ASP A 90 11.93 -36.62 -0.23
C ASP A 90 12.97 -37.60 0.33
N VAL A 91 14.12 -37.11 0.82
CA VAL A 91 15.13 -37.93 1.52
C VAL A 91 14.59 -38.47 2.83
N ILE A 92 13.90 -37.63 3.62
CA ILE A 92 13.32 -38.06 4.90
C ILE A 92 12.33 -39.22 4.68
N GLU A 93 11.50 -39.19 3.63
CA GLU A 93 10.52 -40.26 3.36
C GLU A 93 11.14 -41.66 3.26
N ARG A 94 12.41 -41.75 2.84
CA ARG A 94 13.13 -43.02 2.63
C ARG A 94 13.80 -43.57 3.89
N LEU A 95 13.76 -42.85 5.01
CA LEU A 95 14.43 -43.25 6.25
C LEU A 95 13.64 -44.32 7.03
N SER A 96 14.25 -44.90 8.06
CA SER A 96 13.53 -45.80 8.99
C SER A 96 12.48 -45.03 9.80
N PRO A 97 11.39 -45.67 10.29
CA PRO A 97 10.31 -44.98 11.00
C PRO A 97 10.78 -44.09 12.15
N ALA A 98 11.71 -44.59 12.98
CA ALA A 98 12.24 -43.83 14.11
C ALA A 98 13.09 -42.62 13.69
N ARG A 99 13.83 -42.74 12.57
CA ARG A 99 14.63 -41.63 12.04
C ARG A 99 13.76 -40.58 11.34
N ARG A 100 12.69 -41.01 10.66
CA ARG A 100 11.73 -40.14 9.98
C ARG A 100 11.13 -39.07 10.90
N GLY A 101 10.64 -39.48 12.08
CA GLY A 101 10.06 -38.54 13.04
C GLY A 101 11.05 -37.45 13.44
N ARG A 102 12.25 -37.85 13.88
CA ARG A 102 13.30 -36.93 14.30
C ARG A 102 13.75 -35.97 13.18
N GLU A 103 13.93 -36.48 11.96
CA GLU A 103 14.35 -35.64 10.85
C GLU A 103 13.25 -34.67 10.40
N LEU A 104 11.97 -35.05 10.53
CA LEU A 104 10.85 -34.13 10.30
C LEU A 104 10.81 -33.01 11.33
N GLU A 105 11.03 -33.31 12.61
CA GLU A 105 11.10 -32.28 13.66
C GLU A 105 12.21 -31.26 13.34
N GLN A 106 13.39 -31.76 12.94
CA GLN A 106 14.51 -30.91 12.54
C GLN A 106 14.19 -30.10 11.27
N PHE A 107 13.57 -30.72 10.26
CA PHE A 107 13.15 -30.05 9.04
C PHE A 107 12.18 -28.89 9.33
N VAL A 108 11.16 -29.13 10.17
CA VAL A 108 10.18 -28.12 10.57
C VAL A 108 10.85 -27.00 11.39
N ALA A 109 11.78 -27.34 12.28
CA ALA A 109 12.56 -26.35 13.02
C ALA A 109 13.38 -25.45 12.09
N ASP A 110 14.00 -26.02 11.04
CA ASP A 110 14.77 -25.26 10.06
C ASP A 110 13.85 -24.38 9.19
N LEU A 111 12.70 -24.89 8.77
CA LEU A 111 11.69 -24.11 8.05
C LEU A 111 11.19 -22.91 8.87
N LEU A 112 10.94 -23.11 10.17
CA LEU A 112 10.60 -22.01 11.09
C LEU A 112 11.72 -20.97 11.19
N ARG A 113 12.99 -21.40 11.28
CA ARG A 113 14.14 -20.46 11.29
C ARG A 113 14.25 -19.67 9.99
N GLN A 114 14.05 -20.33 8.84
CA GLN A 114 14.05 -19.68 7.52
C GLN A 114 13.00 -18.56 7.44
N HIS A 115 11.86 -18.73 8.09
CA HIS A 115 10.82 -17.69 8.23
C HIS A 115 10.97 -16.81 9.48
N HIS A 116 12.20 -16.69 10.00
CA HIS A 116 12.58 -15.78 11.09
C HIS A 116 11.86 -16.02 12.43
N PHE A 117 11.45 -17.25 12.73
CA PHE A 117 11.02 -17.60 14.08
C PHE A 117 12.22 -17.82 14.98
N THR A 118 12.07 -17.46 16.26
CA THR A 118 12.96 -17.94 17.32
C THR A 118 12.54 -19.36 17.67
N VAL A 119 13.42 -20.35 17.48
CA VAL A 119 13.08 -21.77 17.60
C VAL A 119 13.86 -22.42 18.76
N ARG A 120 13.12 -23.07 19.66
CA ARG A 120 13.64 -23.90 20.75
C ARG A 120 13.20 -25.35 20.50
N PRO A 121 14.06 -26.20 19.90
CA PRO A 121 13.75 -27.61 19.78
C PRO A 121 13.68 -28.22 21.18
N ASN A 122 12.95 -29.32 21.33
CA ASN A 122 13.03 -30.15 22.53
C ASN A 122 12.70 -29.39 23.83
N ALA A 123 11.80 -28.40 23.75
CA ALA A 123 11.52 -27.50 24.86
C ALA A 123 10.84 -28.23 26.03
N GLY A 124 11.47 -28.17 27.20
CA GLY A 124 10.96 -28.74 28.45
C GLY A 124 9.90 -27.87 29.14
N THR A 125 9.26 -26.94 28.43
CA THR A 125 8.30 -25.98 28.97
C THR A 125 6.97 -26.61 29.43
N ALA A 126 6.68 -27.86 29.02
CA ALA A 126 5.47 -28.60 29.38
C ALA A 126 5.75 -29.98 30.03
N ARG A 127 6.64 -30.03 31.04
CA ARG A 127 6.95 -31.27 31.80
C ARG A 127 5.67 -32.02 32.26
N PRO A 128 5.69 -33.38 32.33
CA PRO A 128 6.84 -34.28 32.15
C PRO A 128 7.10 -34.74 30.70
N ARG A 129 6.30 -34.33 29.70
CA ARG A 129 6.50 -34.74 28.30
C ARG A 129 7.19 -33.63 27.50
N GLN A 130 8.23 -34.00 26.77
CA GLN A 130 8.96 -33.10 25.89
C GLN A 130 8.08 -32.71 24.71
N THR A 131 8.21 -31.46 24.25
CA THR A 131 7.56 -31.01 23.01
C THR A 131 8.60 -30.90 21.91
N ASP A 132 8.23 -31.28 20.70
CA ASP A 132 9.16 -31.38 19.59
C ASP A 132 9.79 -30.02 19.28
N VAL A 133 8.96 -28.98 19.08
CA VAL A 133 9.44 -27.63 18.80
C VAL A 133 8.57 -26.57 19.49
N LEU A 134 9.20 -25.61 20.16
CA LEU A 134 8.57 -24.36 20.58
C LEU A 134 9.13 -23.22 19.74
N ALA A 135 8.26 -22.44 19.09
CA ALA A 135 8.67 -21.34 18.23
C ALA A 135 7.94 -20.05 18.61
N SER A 136 8.59 -18.90 18.40
CA SER A 136 7.96 -17.59 18.61
C SER A 136 8.31 -16.62 17.49
N ARG A 137 7.36 -15.74 17.17
CA ARG A 137 7.55 -14.64 16.22
C ARG A 137 6.74 -13.43 16.65
N GLY A 138 7.43 -12.33 16.96
CA GLY A 138 6.81 -11.18 17.61
C GLY A 138 6.25 -11.58 18.98
N SER A 139 4.98 -11.27 19.23
CA SER A 139 4.25 -11.66 20.45
C SER A 139 3.58 -13.04 20.36
N GLU A 140 3.66 -13.72 19.21
CA GLU A 140 2.99 -15.01 19.03
C GLU A 140 3.92 -16.18 19.36
N TRP A 141 3.37 -17.17 20.06
CA TRP A 141 4.05 -18.40 20.44
C TRP A 141 3.33 -19.61 19.87
N TYR A 142 4.10 -20.58 19.40
CA TYR A 142 3.64 -21.78 18.72
C TYR A 142 4.27 -23.02 19.36
N LEU A 143 3.44 -23.90 19.90
CA LEU A 143 3.83 -25.24 20.36
C LEU A 143 3.59 -26.23 19.23
N VAL A 144 4.66 -26.77 18.65
CA VAL A 144 4.61 -27.59 17.44
C VAL A 144 4.90 -29.04 17.78
N GLU A 145 4.03 -29.94 17.31
CA GLU A 145 4.15 -31.39 17.40
C GLU A 145 4.16 -31.99 15.99
N CYS A 146 5.12 -32.88 15.72
CA CYS A 146 5.29 -33.54 14.43
C CYS A 146 4.94 -35.03 14.54
N LYS A 147 4.18 -35.56 13.57
CA LYS A 147 3.77 -36.96 13.53
C LYS A 147 4.09 -37.58 12.17
N TRP A 148 4.96 -38.60 12.21
CA TRP A 148 5.26 -39.47 11.07
C TRP A 148 5.00 -40.93 11.44
N ARG A 149 3.76 -41.38 11.30
CA ARG A 149 3.33 -42.77 11.54
C ARG A 149 2.63 -43.35 10.31
N SER A 150 2.20 -44.62 10.35
CA SER A 150 1.40 -45.22 9.27
C SER A 150 -0.01 -44.65 9.21
N ASP A 151 -0.62 -44.41 10.37
CA ASP A 151 -2.02 -44.01 10.49
C ASP A 151 -2.20 -42.50 10.60
N LYS A 152 -3.36 -42.00 10.14
CA LYS A 152 -3.76 -40.59 10.29
C LYS A 152 -3.77 -40.18 11.76
N ALA A 153 -3.46 -38.92 12.05
CA ALA A 153 -3.59 -38.34 13.40
C ALA A 153 -5.04 -38.46 13.91
N ASN A 154 -5.20 -38.88 15.17
CA ASN A 154 -6.47 -39.17 15.82
C ASN A 154 -6.70 -38.23 17.03
N ILE A 155 -7.81 -38.44 17.75
CA ILE A 155 -8.19 -37.57 18.88
C ILE A 155 -7.15 -37.57 20.01
N ASP A 156 -6.51 -38.71 20.26
CA ASP A 156 -5.49 -38.84 21.31
C ASP A 156 -4.27 -37.95 21.04
N ASP A 157 -3.93 -37.75 19.75
CA ASP A 157 -2.86 -36.84 19.36
C ASP A 157 -3.21 -35.38 19.70
N VAL A 158 -4.47 -34.98 19.43
CA VAL A 158 -4.96 -33.63 19.76
C VAL A 158 -5.03 -33.42 21.27
N ASP A 159 -5.53 -34.40 22.02
CA ASP A 159 -5.60 -34.34 23.47
C ASP A 159 -4.21 -34.29 24.11
N SER A 160 -3.23 -34.98 23.53
CA SER A 160 -1.83 -34.86 23.92
C SER A 160 -1.31 -33.43 23.74
N VAL A 161 -1.61 -32.77 22.62
CA VAL A 161 -1.23 -31.36 22.38
C VAL A 161 -1.97 -30.42 23.36
N ARG A 162 -3.29 -30.56 23.52
CA ARG A 162 -4.09 -29.77 24.47
C ARG A 162 -3.60 -29.91 25.90
N SER A 163 -3.29 -31.13 26.33
CA SER A 163 -2.78 -31.36 27.69
C SER A 163 -1.48 -30.59 27.95
N ARG A 164 -0.68 -30.28 26.92
CA ARG A 164 0.53 -29.45 27.04
C ARG A 164 0.20 -27.97 26.98
N LEU A 165 -0.67 -27.58 26.06
CA LEU A 165 -1.18 -26.21 25.95
C LEU A 165 -1.86 -25.72 27.25
N ASN A 166 -2.58 -26.59 27.96
CA ASN A 166 -3.21 -26.28 29.24
C ASN A 166 -2.21 -25.99 30.38
N ARG A 167 -0.91 -26.25 30.19
CA ARG A 167 0.15 -26.01 31.19
C ARG A 167 0.97 -24.76 30.91
N ILE A 168 0.70 -24.09 29.80
CA ILE A 168 1.39 -22.87 29.37
C ILE A 168 0.37 -21.74 29.20
N ASP A 169 0.86 -20.55 28.91
CA ASP A 169 0.00 -19.37 28.73
C ASP A 169 -1.06 -19.59 27.64
N HIS A 170 -2.28 -19.08 27.86
CA HIS A 170 -3.41 -19.26 26.95
C HIS A 170 -3.20 -18.61 25.57
N SER A 171 -2.23 -17.68 25.43
CA SER A 171 -1.87 -17.08 24.14
C SER A 171 -1.07 -18.01 23.23
N VAL A 172 -0.55 -19.14 23.73
CA VAL A 172 0.22 -20.09 22.91
C VAL A 172 -0.71 -20.90 22.01
N VAL A 173 -0.39 -20.93 20.72
CA VAL A 173 -1.12 -21.65 19.67
C VAL A 173 -0.49 -23.03 19.49
N GLY A 174 -1.30 -24.09 19.44
CA GLY A 174 -0.82 -25.41 19.06
C GLY A 174 -0.65 -25.54 17.55
N VAL A 175 0.34 -26.30 17.10
CA VAL A 175 0.50 -26.70 15.70
C VAL A 175 0.76 -28.20 15.68
N LEU A 176 -0.10 -28.96 15.00
CA LEU A 176 0.06 -30.39 14.81
C LEU A 176 0.33 -30.66 13.34
N ILE A 177 1.51 -31.22 13.04
CA ILE A 177 1.94 -31.58 11.69
C ILE A 177 1.81 -33.09 11.53
N SER A 178 1.11 -33.55 10.50
CA SER A 178 0.94 -34.98 10.24
C SER A 178 1.16 -35.35 8.78
N MET A 179 2.12 -36.24 8.53
CA MET A 179 2.44 -36.69 7.16
C MET A 179 1.34 -37.55 6.52
N PRO A 180 0.69 -38.48 7.25
CA PRO A 180 -0.48 -39.21 6.71
C PRO A 180 -1.77 -38.37 6.70
N GLY A 181 -1.77 -37.19 7.33
CA GLY A 181 -2.94 -36.32 7.50
C GLY A 181 -3.77 -36.65 8.74
N PHE A 182 -5.02 -36.18 8.76
CA PHE A 182 -5.88 -36.16 9.94
C PHE A 182 -7.18 -36.94 9.74
N THR A 183 -7.69 -37.55 10.81
CA THR A 183 -9.02 -38.17 10.84
C THR A 183 -10.13 -37.12 10.89
N GLY A 184 -11.34 -37.46 10.43
CA GLY A 184 -12.49 -36.53 10.47
C GLY A 184 -12.89 -36.12 11.89
N THR A 185 -12.67 -36.98 12.88
CA THR A 185 -12.91 -36.69 14.30
C THR A 185 -11.97 -35.61 14.81
N VAL A 186 -10.70 -35.59 14.39
CA VAL A 186 -9.75 -34.51 14.69
C VAL A 186 -10.22 -33.18 14.11
N LEU A 187 -10.66 -33.16 12.85
CA LEU A 187 -11.14 -31.93 12.21
C LEU A 187 -12.36 -31.38 12.95
N HIS A 188 -13.31 -32.24 13.28
CA HIS A 188 -14.51 -31.87 14.03
C HIS A 188 -14.16 -31.31 15.41
N ASP A 189 -13.31 -32.02 16.15
CA ASP A 189 -12.94 -31.66 17.51
C ASP A 189 -12.13 -30.35 17.59
N VAL A 190 -11.16 -30.15 16.70
CA VAL A 190 -10.40 -28.90 16.62
C VAL A 190 -11.32 -27.71 16.34
N GLY A 191 -12.27 -27.85 15.41
CA GLY A 191 -13.22 -26.78 15.06
C GLY A 191 -14.13 -26.33 16.23
N HIS A 192 -14.38 -27.21 17.20
CA HIS A 192 -15.18 -26.90 18.39
C HIS A 192 -14.39 -26.17 19.49
N HIS A 193 -13.06 -26.30 19.51
CA HIS A 193 -12.21 -25.79 20.60
C HIS A 193 -11.40 -24.55 20.17
N ARG A 194 -12.08 -23.41 20.06
CA ARG A 194 -11.51 -22.16 19.51
C ARG A 194 -10.71 -21.32 20.51
N LYS A 195 -10.91 -21.52 21.82
CA LYS A 195 -10.29 -20.69 22.88
C LYS A 195 -8.77 -20.87 22.96
N GLN A 196 -8.28 -22.06 22.63
CA GLN A 196 -6.86 -22.38 22.61
C GLN A 196 -6.59 -23.16 21.31
N PRO A 197 -6.38 -22.45 20.20
CA PRO A 197 -6.43 -23.03 18.86
C PRO A 197 -5.29 -24.03 18.63
N ILE A 198 -5.59 -25.13 17.92
CA ILE A 198 -4.61 -26.07 17.38
C ILE A 198 -4.71 -26.03 15.87
N LEU A 199 -3.63 -25.61 15.21
CA LEU A 199 -3.54 -25.52 13.76
C LEU A 199 -3.03 -26.86 13.21
N LEU A 200 -3.67 -27.38 12.17
CA LEU A 200 -3.28 -28.63 11.55
C LEU A 200 -2.47 -28.34 10.28
N ILE A 201 -1.33 -29.00 10.08
CA ILE A 201 -0.54 -28.90 8.84
C ILE A 201 -0.36 -30.29 8.25
N SER A 202 -0.79 -30.46 7.00
CA SER A 202 -0.66 -31.72 6.26
C SER A 202 0.72 -31.87 5.60
N ARG A 203 0.95 -33.03 4.98
CA ARG A 203 2.07 -33.24 4.05
C ARG A 203 2.03 -32.27 2.87
N ASP A 204 0.88 -32.10 2.20
CA ASP A 204 0.83 -31.31 0.97
C ASP A 204 1.06 -29.82 1.24
N GLU A 205 0.62 -29.32 2.40
CA GLU A 205 0.96 -27.98 2.89
C GLU A 205 2.46 -27.86 3.16
N LEU A 206 3.05 -28.84 3.84
CA LEU A 206 4.49 -28.85 4.12
C LEU A 206 5.32 -28.87 2.83
N VAL A 207 4.88 -29.62 1.82
CA VAL A 207 5.50 -29.66 0.48
C VAL A 207 5.41 -28.29 -0.21
N ARG A 208 4.27 -27.59 -0.13
CA ARG A 208 4.14 -26.22 -0.68
C ARG A 208 5.06 -25.22 0.01
N LEU A 209 5.19 -25.31 1.33
CA LEU A 209 6.14 -24.49 2.10
C LEU A 209 7.58 -24.79 1.66
N ALA A 210 7.95 -26.06 1.55
CA ALA A 210 9.28 -26.50 1.11
C ALA A 210 9.65 -26.03 -0.31
N GLN A 211 8.65 -25.78 -1.16
CA GLN A 211 8.80 -25.28 -2.53
C GLN A 211 8.76 -23.75 -2.61
N GLY A 212 8.54 -23.04 -1.50
CA GLY A 212 8.34 -21.59 -1.50
C GLY A 212 7.04 -21.15 -2.17
N MET A 213 6.09 -22.07 -2.41
CA MET A 213 4.78 -21.75 -3.01
C MET A 213 3.81 -21.13 -2.00
N GLU A 214 4.15 -21.19 -0.71
CA GLU A 214 3.35 -20.65 0.40
C GLU A 214 4.30 -20.13 1.50
N SER A 215 3.93 -19.02 2.17
CA SER A 215 4.68 -18.50 3.34
C SER A 215 4.14 -19.15 4.61
N LEU A 216 5.02 -19.70 5.46
CA LEU A 216 4.63 -20.34 6.71
C LEU A 216 3.89 -19.38 7.65
N PRO A 217 4.35 -18.15 7.91
CA PRO A 217 3.58 -17.16 8.66
C PRO A 217 2.18 -16.91 8.10
N ARG A 218 2.06 -16.76 6.79
CA ARG A 218 0.75 -16.55 6.14
C ARG A 218 -0.16 -17.76 6.33
N LEU A 219 0.37 -18.97 6.21
CA LEU A 219 -0.37 -20.21 6.43
C LEU A 219 -0.89 -20.31 7.87
N LEU A 220 -0.01 -20.07 8.86
CA LEU A 220 -0.36 -20.13 10.29
C LEU A 220 -1.42 -19.09 10.64
N TRP A 221 -1.23 -17.83 10.21
CA TRP A 221 -2.21 -16.76 10.43
C TRP A 221 -3.56 -17.10 9.82
N ARG A 222 -3.60 -17.50 8.53
CA ARG A 222 -4.85 -17.86 7.83
C ARG A 222 -5.61 -18.98 8.53
N LYS A 223 -4.90 -20.03 8.98
CA LYS A 223 -5.51 -21.15 9.72
C LYS A 223 -6.02 -20.70 11.09
N LYS A 224 -5.27 -19.86 11.79
CA LYS A 224 -5.67 -19.32 13.09
C LYS A 224 -6.91 -18.47 12.99
N GLU A 225 -6.95 -17.51 12.06
CA GLU A 225 -8.11 -16.64 11.84
C GLU A 225 -9.36 -17.45 11.50
N ALA A 226 -9.28 -18.36 10.52
CA ALA A 226 -10.42 -19.20 10.15
C ALA A 226 -10.93 -20.07 11.31
N LEU A 227 -10.02 -20.57 12.15
CA LEU A 227 -10.39 -21.38 13.30
C LEU A 227 -11.01 -20.53 14.43
N VAL A 228 -10.41 -19.38 14.74
CA VAL A 228 -10.86 -18.52 15.85
C VAL A 228 -12.16 -17.81 15.49
N ALA A 229 -12.24 -17.19 14.32
CA ALA A 229 -13.41 -16.44 13.87
C ALA A 229 -14.58 -17.38 13.50
N ASP A 230 -14.33 -18.35 12.62
CA ASP A 230 -15.40 -19.15 12.02
C ASP A 230 -15.54 -20.55 12.63
N GLY A 231 -14.53 -21.05 13.36
CA GLY A 231 -14.43 -22.47 13.75
C GLY A 231 -14.10 -23.40 12.59
N THR A 232 -13.59 -22.84 11.49
CA THR A 232 -13.30 -23.60 10.29
C THR A 232 -11.86 -24.10 10.33
N VAL A 233 -11.69 -25.41 10.27
CA VAL A 233 -10.37 -26.03 10.12
C VAL A 233 -10.01 -26.09 8.64
N LEU A 234 -9.04 -25.26 8.23
CA LEU A 234 -8.51 -25.31 6.87
C LEU A 234 -7.46 -26.43 6.78
N LEU A 235 -7.63 -27.37 5.85
CA LEU A 235 -6.65 -28.42 5.57
C LEU A 235 -6.56 -28.63 4.07
N ASP A 236 -5.36 -28.56 3.51
CA ASP A 236 -5.10 -28.79 2.09
C ASP A 236 -5.92 -27.90 1.16
N GLU A 237 -6.46 -26.80 1.68
CA GLU A 237 -7.12 -25.82 0.82
C GLU A 237 -6.07 -25.33 -0.18
N PRO A 238 -6.35 -25.44 -1.50
CA PRO A 238 -5.49 -24.78 -2.46
C PRO A 238 -5.40 -23.31 -2.02
N THR A 239 -4.20 -22.72 -2.05
CA THR A 239 -4.02 -21.28 -1.85
C THR A 239 -5.09 -20.59 -2.69
N ARG A 240 -6.13 -20.07 -2.03
CA ARG A 240 -7.43 -19.85 -2.67
C ARG A 240 -7.20 -19.05 -3.94
N LYS A 241 -7.45 -19.68 -5.10
CA LYS A 241 -7.55 -18.97 -6.38
C LYS A 241 -8.81 -18.12 -6.32
N GLY A 242 -8.69 -16.93 -5.71
CA GLY A 242 -9.80 -16.05 -5.38
C GLY A 242 -10.62 -16.57 -4.20
N GLY A 243 -10.55 -15.87 -3.07
CA GLY A 243 -11.55 -16.03 -2.00
C GLY A 243 -12.97 -15.87 -2.55
N ARG A 244 -13.98 -16.29 -1.77
CA ARG A 244 -15.37 -15.85 -2.02
C ARG A 244 -15.34 -14.36 -2.30
N ALA A 245 -15.94 -13.94 -3.40
CA ALA A 245 -16.01 -12.54 -3.76
C ALA A 245 -16.51 -11.77 -2.55
N ARG A 246 -15.61 -10.99 -1.95
CA ARG A 246 -15.98 -10.09 -0.88
C ARG A 246 -17.11 -9.23 -1.45
N ARG A 247 -18.12 -8.94 -0.63
CA ARG A 247 -19.15 -8.00 -1.06
C ARG A 247 -18.43 -6.70 -1.38
N ARG A 248 -18.38 -6.35 -2.67
CA ARG A 248 -17.70 -5.15 -3.13
C ARG A 248 -18.24 -3.96 -2.36
N MET A 249 -17.33 -3.16 -1.85
CA MET A 249 -17.72 -1.91 -1.24
C MET A 249 -18.30 -0.97 -2.30
N VAL A 250 -19.24 -0.14 -1.86
CA VAL A 250 -19.64 1.02 -2.66
C VAL A 250 -18.54 2.05 -2.47
N LEU A 251 -17.65 2.15 -3.44
CA LEU A 251 -16.56 3.13 -3.42
C LEU A 251 -17.14 4.55 -3.56
N PRO A 252 -16.57 5.56 -2.86
CA PRO A 252 -16.96 6.95 -3.02
C PRO A 252 -16.91 7.41 -4.49
N PRO A 253 -17.98 8.01 -5.03
CA PRO A 253 -17.96 8.59 -6.37
C PRO A 253 -16.97 9.76 -6.43
N ALA A 254 -16.43 10.03 -7.61
CA ALA A 254 -15.60 11.22 -7.81
C ALA A 254 -16.45 12.48 -7.63
N GLU A 255 -15.92 13.46 -6.90
CA GLU A 255 -16.57 14.76 -6.69
C GLU A 255 -16.14 15.81 -7.72
N SER A 256 -15.19 15.43 -8.56
CA SER A 256 -14.64 16.28 -9.60
C SER A 256 -14.60 15.52 -10.92
N GLN A 257 -14.59 16.28 -12.02
CA GLN A 257 -14.64 15.75 -13.37
C GLN A 257 -13.93 16.64 -14.37
N PHE A 258 -13.50 16.05 -15.47
CA PHE A 258 -13.01 16.76 -16.65
C PHE A 258 -14.18 17.19 -17.52
N ILE A 259 -14.17 18.46 -17.94
CA ILE A 259 -15.09 19.03 -18.92
C ILE A 259 -14.28 19.38 -20.18
N SER A 260 -14.56 18.69 -21.29
CA SER A 260 -13.88 18.89 -22.58
C SER A 260 -14.36 20.12 -23.37
N VAL A 261 -13.72 20.37 -24.52
CA VAL A 261 -14.05 21.46 -25.45
C VAL A 261 -15.42 21.30 -26.13
N ASP A 262 -16.09 20.17 -26.01
CA ASP A 262 -17.48 19.98 -26.45
C ASP A 262 -18.49 20.06 -25.28
N GLY A 263 -18.01 20.22 -24.04
CA GLY A 263 -18.85 20.22 -22.84
C GLY A 263 -19.09 18.82 -22.26
N THR A 264 -18.55 17.77 -22.88
CA THR A 264 -18.66 16.40 -22.35
C THR A 264 -17.96 16.30 -20.99
N GLN A 265 -18.67 15.73 -20.03
CA GLN A 265 -18.17 15.51 -18.66
C GLN A 265 -17.70 14.06 -18.49
N SER A 266 -16.53 13.87 -17.89
CA SER A 266 -15.96 12.55 -17.64
C SER A 266 -15.02 12.57 -16.43
N PRO A 267 -15.00 11.53 -15.58
CA PRO A 267 -14.00 11.42 -14.51
C PRO A 267 -12.61 10.99 -15.02
N VAL A 268 -12.47 10.77 -16.33
CA VAL A 268 -11.24 10.30 -16.98
C VAL A 268 -10.94 11.15 -18.22
N VAL A 269 -9.68 11.52 -18.40
CA VAL A 269 -9.15 12.15 -19.62
C VAL A 269 -8.07 11.27 -20.24
N GLN A 270 -8.10 11.13 -21.56
CA GLN A 270 -7.07 10.42 -22.31
C GLN A 270 -6.02 11.42 -22.82
N CYS A 271 -4.76 11.11 -22.54
CA CYS A 271 -3.59 11.90 -22.91
C CYS A 271 -2.58 11.05 -23.69
N GLY A 272 -1.78 11.68 -24.54
CA GLY A 272 -0.62 11.07 -25.20
C GLY A 272 0.62 11.10 -24.30
N GLY A 273 1.47 10.07 -24.41
CA GLY A 273 2.78 10.03 -23.77
C GLY A 273 3.33 8.62 -23.52
N THR A 274 4.63 8.52 -23.24
CA THR A 274 5.33 7.23 -23.07
C THR A 274 5.24 6.68 -21.64
N PHE A 275 5.67 5.43 -21.46
CA PHE A 275 5.68 4.73 -20.16
C PHE A 275 6.34 5.56 -19.06
N GLY A 276 5.68 5.58 -17.90
CA GLY A 276 6.14 6.28 -16.71
C GLY A 276 5.10 6.27 -15.61
N GLN A 277 5.54 5.98 -14.38
CA GLN A 277 4.69 5.98 -13.20
C GLN A 277 4.54 7.41 -12.65
N VAL A 278 3.94 8.29 -13.46
CA VAL A 278 3.61 9.67 -13.09
C VAL A 278 2.11 9.80 -12.88
N VAL A 279 1.70 10.36 -11.75
CA VAL A 279 0.31 10.70 -11.46
C VAL A 279 0.22 12.19 -11.17
N PHE A 280 -0.74 12.85 -11.81
CA PHE A 280 -1.03 14.25 -11.57
C PHE A 280 -2.04 14.39 -10.43
N VAL A 281 -1.74 15.27 -9.49
CA VAL A 281 -2.59 15.56 -8.32
C VAL A 281 -2.89 17.05 -8.22
N GLN A 282 -4.01 17.38 -7.57
CA GLN A 282 -4.36 18.77 -7.26
C GLN A 282 -3.75 19.25 -5.96
N GLN A 283 -3.56 18.35 -5.01
CA GLN A 283 -2.91 18.66 -3.75
C GLN A 283 -1.93 17.55 -3.44
N LEU A 284 -0.75 17.96 -2.99
CA LEU A 284 0.33 17.06 -2.62
C LEU A 284 0.54 17.18 -1.11
N GLU A 285 0.40 16.05 -0.41
CA GLU A 285 0.59 16.02 1.04
C GLU A 285 2.06 16.23 1.38
N ASN A 286 2.31 17.24 2.21
CA ASN A 286 3.65 17.56 2.69
C ASN A 286 3.89 16.94 4.06
N ILE A 287 4.44 15.73 4.08
CA ILE A 287 4.71 14.98 5.31
C ILE A 287 5.90 15.51 6.12
N ASP A 288 6.66 16.48 5.57
CA ASP A 288 7.79 17.08 6.30
C ASP A 288 7.31 18.08 7.37
N TRP A 289 6.04 18.47 7.33
CA TRP A 289 5.47 19.46 8.25
C TRP A 289 5.02 18.82 9.57
N VAL A 290 6.00 18.43 10.40
CA VAL A 290 5.77 17.92 11.75
C VAL A 290 6.41 18.82 12.81
N PRO A 291 5.77 19.02 13.98
CA PRO A 291 6.35 19.81 15.08
C PRO A 291 7.70 19.30 15.57
N ALA A 292 7.91 17.98 15.51
CA ALA A 292 9.19 17.35 15.79
C ALA A 292 9.97 17.25 14.48
N ALA A 293 11.06 18.01 14.35
CA ALA A 293 11.90 18.04 13.15
C ALA A 293 12.10 16.64 12.53
N GLY A 294 11.83 16.49 11.23
CA GLY A 294 11.95 15.23 10.51
C GLY A 294 11.44 15.34 9.07
N LEU A 295 11.83 14.39 8.21
CA LEU A 295 11.41 14.32 6.80
C LEU A 295 10.41 13.17 6.55
N GLY A 296 9.85 12.65 7.66
CA GLY A 296 8.96 11.49 7.68
C GLY A 296 9.65 10.14 7.40
N VAL A 297 8.82 9.14 7.13
CA VAL A 297 9.21 7.75 6.86
C VAL A 297 8.50 7.22 5.62
N THR A 298 9.12 6.26 4.96
CA THR A 298 8.53 5.48 3.87
C THR A 298 8.32 4.04 4.30
N LEU A 299 7.16 3.46 3.98
CA LEU A 299 6.89 2.03 4.14
C LEU A 299 6.49 1.47 2.78
N ASP A 300 7.23 0.46 2.32
CA ASP A 300 6.89 -0.25 1.09
C ASP A 300 6.31 -1.63 1.41
N VAL A 301 5.16 -1.90 0.81
CA VAL A 301 4.39 -3.12 0.98
C VAL A 301 4.23 -3.77 -0.39
N ALA A 302 4.57 -5.05 -0.50
CA ALA A 302 4.41 -5.83 -1.72
C ALA A 302 3.26 -6.84 -1.54
N PRO A 303 2.00 -6.43 -1.74
CA PRO A 303 0.87 -7.34 -1.60
C PRO A 303 0.92 -8.43 -2.67
N SER A 304 0.46 -9.63 -2.32
CA SER A 304 0.31 -10.73 -3.29
C SER A 304 -0.95 -10.53 -4.14
N VAL A 305 -0.92 -9.55 -5.04
CA VAL A 305 -1.98 -9.31 -6.02
C VAL A 305 -1.66 -10.08 -7.29
N LEU A 306 -2.46 -11.09 -7.62
CA LEU A 306 -2.24 -12.00 -8.76
C LEU A 306 -3.00 -11.58 -10.02
N ASN A 307 -4.02 -10.73 -9.91
CA ASN A 307 -4.87 -10.34 -11.03
C ASN A 307 -5.64 -9.03 -10.77
N GLU A 308 -6.34 -8.53 -11.79
CA GLU A 308 -7.19 -7.33 -11.72
C GLU A 308 -8.19 -7.36 -10.55
N ARG A 309 -8.83 -8.51 -10.30
CA ARG A 309 -9.83 -8.62 -9.23
C ARG A 309 -9.19 -8.42 -7.86
N GLU A 310 -8.04 -9.04 -7.62
CA GLU A 310 -7.30 -8.87 -6.35
C GLU A 310 -6.74 -7.45 -6.19
N LEU A 311 -6.41 -6.75 -7.30
CA LEU A 311 -6.03 -5.34 -7.25
C LEU A 311 -7.20 -4.46 -6.78
N ARG A 312 -8.42 -4.80 -7.21
CA ARG A 312 -9.64 -4.13 -6.74
C ARG A 312 -9.96 -4.48 -5.30
N ASP A 313 -9.79 -5.74 -4.90
CA ASP A 313 -9.97 -6.16 -3.51
C ASP A 313 -8.98 -5.40 -2.59
N LEU A 314 -7.76 -5.11 -3.05
CA LEU A 314 -6.81 -4.23 -2.35
C LEU A 314 -7.32 -2.79 -2.22
N VAL A 315 -7.93 -2.21 -3.26
CA VAL A 315 -8.58 -0.89 -3.16
C VAL A 315 -9.76 -0.91 -2.20
N ASP A 316 -10.55 -1.99 -2.19
CA ASP A 316 -11.64 -2.15 -1.21
C ASP A 316 -11.09 -2.21 0.23
N HIS A 317 -9.96 -2.89 0.47
CA HIS A 317 -9.29 -2.88 1.77
C HIS A 317 -8.81 -1.48 2.19
N LEU A 318 -8.30 -0.68 1.25
CA LEU A 318 -7.93 0.70 1.49
C LEU A 318 -9.18 1.56 1.77
N ALA A 319 -10.30 1.27 1.11
CA ALA A 319 -11.58 1.94 1.33
C ALA A 319 -12.17 1.63 2.71
N ASP A 320 -12.05 0.40 3.22
CA ASP A 320 -12.49 0.02 4.58
C ASP A 320 -11.80 0.89 5.65
N LEU A 321 -10.56 1.30 5.40
CA LEU A 321 -9.77 2.17 6.29
C LEU A 321 -10.03 3.66 6.05
N GLY A 322 -10.89 4.01 5.10
CA GLY A 322 -11.14 5.40 4.70
C GLY A 322 -10.02 6.01 3.84
N TRP A 323 -9.10 5.20 3.31
CA TRP A 323 -7.94 5.66 2.54
C TRP A 323 -8.14 5.59 1.02
N ALA A 324 -9.28 5.10 0.53
CA ALA A 324 -9.69 5.21 -0.86
C ALA A 324 -10.83 6.24 -1.00
N THR A 325 -10.53 7.39 -1.58
CA THR A 325 -11.36 8.60 -1.50
C THR A 325 -11.95 9.02 -2.86
N ALA A 326 -12.84 10.01 -2.82
CA ALA A 326 -13.37 10.67 -4.02
C ALA A 326 -12.30 11.51 -4.74
N ASP A 327 -11.22 11.87 -4.05
CA ASP A 327 -10.14 12.73 -4.55
C ASP A 327 -8.94 11.95 -5.10
N ALA A 328 -8.95 10.62 -4.93
CA ALA A 328 -7.93 9.71 -5.44
C ALA A 328 -7.51 10.05 -6.87
N ARG A 329 -6.23 9.93 -7.18
CA ARG A 329 -5.69 10.21 -8.51
C ARG A 329 -5.03 8.99 -9.07
N TRP A 330 -5.21 8.77 -10.36
CA TRP A 330 -4.64 7.59 -10.97
C TRP A 330 -4.31 7.82 -12.43
N ASN A 331 -3.38 7.02 -12.91
CA ASN A 331 -2.99 6.89 -14.29
C ASN A 331 -3.01 5.39 -14.64
N ILE A 332 -3.73 5.03 -15.70
CA ILE A 332 -3.57 3.74 -16.38
C ILE A 332 -2.87 4.04 -17.70
N GLN A 333 -1.89 3.22 -18.04
CA GLN A 333 -1.07 3.43 -19.21
C GLN A 333 -1.01 2.19 -20.09
N GLN A 334 -1.16 2.40 -21.40
CA GLN A 334 -1.01 1.39 -22.43
C GLN A 334 -0.31 2.02 -23.63
N SER A 335 0.93 1.60 -23.89
CA SER A 335 1.75 2.15 -24.97
C SER A 335 1.95 3.67 -24.85
N THR A 336 1.69 4.40 -25.94
CA THR A 336 1.76 5.86 -26.07
C THR A 336 0.54 6.59 -25.52
N ARG A 337 -0.38 5.90 -24.84
CA ARG A 337 -1.62 6.48 -24.30
C ARG A 337 -1.70 6.33 -22.78
N ASN A 338 -2.22 7.37 -22.15
CA ASN A 338 -2.40 7.48 -20.72
C ASN A 338 -3.85 7.88 -20.43
N TRP A 339 -4.43 7.29 -19.40
CA TRP A 339 -5.76 7.63 -18.92
C TRP A 339 -5.60 8.14 -17.49
N HIS A 340 -5.72 9.45 -17.35
CA HIS A 340 -5.68 10.12 -16.06
C HIS A 340 -7.10 10.25 -15.53
N GLY A 341 -7.31 9.87 -14.27
CA GLY A 341 -8.64 9.97 -13.67
C GLY A 341 -8.63 10.40 -12.22
N VAL A 342 -9.84 10.68 -11.74
CA VAL A 342 -10.14 11.12 -10.37
C VAL A 342 -11.15 10.21 -9.71
N GLY A 343 -10.96 9.93 -8.43
CA GLY A 343 -11.84 9.14 -7.58
C GLY A 343 -11.61 7.63 -7.68
N CYS A 344 -11.68 6.97 -6.53
CA CYS A 344 -11.49 5.53 -6.43
C CYS A 344 -12.59 4.72 -7.14
N ALA A 345 -13.84 5.18 -7.12
CA ALA A 345 -14.92 4.54 -7.88
C ALA A 345 -14.68 4.59 -9.39
N ALA A 346 -14.20 5.74 -9.90
CA ALA A 346 -13.87 5.87 -11.32
C ALA A 346 -12.70 4.94 -11.69
N PHE A 347 -11.68 4.83 -10.85
CA PHE A 347 -10.58 3.87 -11.03
C PHE A 347 -11.11 2.44 -11.16
N ALA A 348 -11.92 2.00 -10.20
CA ALA A 348 -12.47 0.64 -10.19
C ALA A 348 -13.38 0.34 -11.38
N ASN A 349 -14.05 1.36 -11.93
CA ASN A 349 -14.88 1.28 -13.13
C ASN A 349 -14.07 1.30 -14.42
N GLU A 350 -12.94 2.01 -14.45
CA GLU A 350 -12.08 2.12 -15.62
C GLU A 350 -11.18 0.90 -15.80
N LEU A 351 -10.69 0.32 -14.70
CA LEU A 351 -9.81 -0.84 -14.72
C LEU A 351 -10.27 -2.00 -15.64
N PRO A 352 -11.54 -2.48 -15.58
CA PRO A 352 -12.01 -3.58 -16.45
C PRO A 352 -12.18 -3.21 -17.94
N LYS A 353 -12.07 -1.92 -18.30
CA LYS A 353 -12.18 -1.45 -19.70
C LYS A 353 -10.90 -1.66 -20.52
N TRP A 354 -9.97 -2.49 -20.05
CA TRP A 354 -8.70 -2.78 -20.70
C TRP A 354 -8.83 -3.22 -22.17
N ARG A 355 -9.92 -3.89 -22.54
CA ARG A 355 -10.16 -4.31 -23.94
C ARG A 355 -10.22 -3.11 -24.88
N GLN A 356 -10.88 -2.04 -24.46
CA GLN A 356 -11.00 -0.81 -25.24
C GLN A 356 -9.62 -0.13 -25.39
N ARG A 357 -8.78 -0.22 -24.35
CA ARG A 357 -7.43 0.33 -24.36
C ARG A 357 -6.43 -0.55 -25.10
N ALA A 358 -6.66 -1.86 -25.18
CA ALA A 358 -5.83 -2.82 -25.91
C ALA A 358 -6.16 -2.89 -27.41
N ASP A 359 -7.31 -2.36 -27.84
CA ASP A 359 -7.73 -2.31 -29.24
C ASP A 359 -7.11 -1.13 -30.03
N ILE A 360 -6.06 -0.52 -29.49
CA ILE A 360 -5.32 0.54 -30.18
C ILE A 360 -4.14 -0.06 -30.97
N PRO A 361 -3.80 0.52 -32.13
CA PRO A 361 -2.52 0.22 -32.78
C PRO A 361 -1.39 0.40 -31.77
N GLU A 362 -0.40 -0.51 -31.78
CA GLU A 362 0.77 -0.46 -30.90
C GLU A 362 0.49 -0.73 -29.40
N ALA A 363 -0.69 -1.28 -29.04
CA ALA A 363 -0.94 -1.72 -27.67
C ALA A 363 0.09 -2.76 -27.22
N HIS A 364 0.62 -2.61 -26.01
CA HIS A 364 1.46 -3.63 -25.38
C HIS A 364 0.61 -4.72 -24.75
N HIS A 365 1.22 -5.88 -24.46
CA HIS A 365 0.55 -6.97 -23.75
C HIS A 365 0.34 -6.69 -22.25
N SER A 366 0.65 -5.49 -21.77
CA SER A 366 0.52 -5.09 -20.37
C SER A 366 0.14 -3.62 -20.21
N GLU A 367 -0.65 -3.32 -19.17
CA GLU A 367 -0.95 -1.97 -18.70
C GLU A 367 -0.14 -1.67 -17.44
N GLU A 368 0.40 -0.46 -17.35
CA GLU A 368 0.97 0.07 -16.11
C GLU A 368 -0.08 0.92 -15.39
N ILE A 369 -0.13 0.76 -14.07
CA ILE A 369 -1.10 1.43 -13.21
C ILE A 369 -0.34 2.17 -12.14
N CYS A 370 -0.72 3.41 -11.90
CA CYS A 370 -0.30 4.18 -10.75
C CYS A 370 -1.53 4.86 -10.14
N TYR A 371 -1.81 4.58 -8.88
CA TYR A 371 -2.90 5.14 -8.09
C TYR A 371 -2.29 5.86 -6.89
N VAL A 372 -2.80 7.02 -6.52
CA VAL A 372 -2.31 7.85 -5.42
C VAL A 372 -3.50 8.37 -4.63
N ASP A 373 -3.41 8.29 -3.31
CA ASP A 373 -4.44 8.79 -2.42
C ASP A 373 -3.85 9.10 -1.03
N ARG A 374 -4.69 9.66 -0.16
CA ARG A 374 -4.34 10.05 1.20
C ARG A 374 -4.56 8.91 2.18
N CYS A 375 -3.81 8.96 3.27
CA CYS A 375 -4.00 8.08 4.41
C CYS A 375 -3.69 8.85 5.69
N ASP A 376 -3.94 8.24 6.85
CA ASP A 376 -3.68 8.88 8.13
C ASP A 376 -2.19 9.22 8.28
N GLY A 377 -1.89 10.52 8.45
CA GLY A 377 -0.54 11.02 8.60
C GLY A 377 0.29 11.06 7.32
N GLY A 378 -0.32 10.97 6.12
CA GLY A 378 0.40 11.16 4.87
C GLY A 378 -0.37 10.72 3.62
N PHE A 379 0.35 10.10 2.69
CA PHE A 379 -0.22 9.61 1.43
C PHE A 379 0.45 8.30 0.99
N TYR A 380 -0.15 7.62 0.02
CA TYR A 380 0.42 6.44 -0.57
C TYR A 380 0.27 6.40 -2.09
N SER A 381 1.13 5.61 -2.73
CA SER A 381 0.96 5.21 -4.12
C SER A 381 0.80 3.70 -4.22
N LEU A 382 -0.17 3.24 -5.01
CA LEU A 382 -0.31 1.87 -5.47
C LEU A 382 0.13 1.78 -6.93
N THR A 383 1.19 1.03 -7.21
CA THR A 383 1.69 0.77 -8.55
C THR A 383 1.46 -0.71 -8.90
N ALA A 384 1.08 -0.99 -10.14
CA ALA A 384 0.89 -2.35 -10.61
C ALA A 384 1.10 -2.48 -12.11
N THR A 385 1.44 -3.68 -12.57
CA THR A 385 1.43 -4.03 -14.00
C THR A 385 0.50 -5.20 -14.22
N LEU A 386 -0.53 -5.00 -15.04
CA LEU A 386 -1.52 -6.02 -15.38
C LEU A 386 -1.37 -6.43 -16.84
N ALA A 387 -1.49 -7.71 -17.13
CA ALA A 387 -1.57 -8.19 -18.51
C ALA A 387 -2.80 -7.60 -19.22
N ALA A 388 -2.65 -7.17 -20.48
CA ALA A 388 -3.72 -6.64 -21.33
C ALA A 388 -4.38 -7.76 -22.17
N HIS A 389 -4.67 -8.89 -21.54
CA HIS A 389 -5.39 -10.02 -22.15
C HIS A 389 -6.29 -10.70 -21.11
N GLY A 390 -7.02 -11.74 -21.54
CA GLY A 390 -8.11 -12.34 -20.75
C GLY A 390 -7.78 -12.84 -19.34
N SER A 391 -6.52 -13.17 -19.02
CA SER A 391 -6.15 -13.60 -17.66
C SER A 391 -6.07 -12.44 -16.67
N ARG A 392 -5.82 -11.22 -17.17
CA ARG A 392 -5.54 -10.02 -16.38
C ARG A 392 -4.58 -10.27 -15.22
N SER A 393 -3.59 -11.13 -15.44
CA SER A 393 -2.60 -11.48 -14.42
C SER A 393 -1.73 -10.28 -14.09
N SER A 394 -1.50 -10.09 -12.79
CA SER A 394 -0.59 -9.07 -12.28
C SER A 394 0.84 -9.61 -12.30
N LEU A 395 1.77 -8.84 -12.88
CA LEU A 395 3.20 -9.15 -12.83
C LEU A 395 3.82 -8.70 -11.51
N PHE A 396 3.38 -7.55 -11.01
CA PHE A 396 3.71 -7.05 -9.68
C PHE A 396 2.66 -6.03 -9.23
N ALA A 397 2.56 -5.86 -7.91
CA ALA A 397 1.88 -4.74 -7.28
C ALA A 397 2.68 -4.29 -6.06
N ARG A 398 2.78 -2.97 -5.85
CA ARG A 398 3.44 -2.36 -4.68
C ARG A 398 2.58 -1.22 -4.15
N VAL A 399 2.49 -1.12 -2.83
CA VAL A 399 1.96 0.05 -2.12
C VAL A 399 3.11 0.72 -1.40
N SER A 400 3.36 1.99 -1.68
CA SER A 400 4.41 2.79 -1.06
C SER A 400 3.76 3.93 -0.27
N PHE A 401 3.89 3.90 1.05
CA PHE A 401 3.39 4.93 1.96
C PHE A 401 4.49 5.95 2.24
N GLN A 402 4.12 7.23 2.28
CA GLN A 402 4.94 8.32 2.80
C GLN A 402 4.19 8.98 3.96
N LEU A 403 4.78 8.92 5.15
CA LEU A 403 4.13 9.25 6.41
C LEU A 403 4.96 10.24 7.22
N GLN A 404 4.28 11.08 8.00
CA GLN A 404 4.84 12.19 8.79
C GLN A 404 5.91 11.80 9.84
N GLY A 405 6.08 10.52 10.15
CA GLY A 405 7.05 10.05 11.15
C GLY A 405 6.47 10.10 12.57
N ILE A 406 7.31 10.26 13.60
CA ILE A 406 6.88 10.10 15.01
C ILE A 406 6.23 11.39 15.54
N PRO A 407 5.03 11.33 16.15
CA PRO A 407 4.23 10.14 16.40
C PRO A 407 3.39 9.68 15.18
N LEU A 408 3.40 8.37 14.93
CA LEU A 408 2.59 7.70 13.91
C LEU A 408 1.84 6.54 14.57
N ASP A 409 0.51 6.52 14.45
CA ASP A 409 -0.27 5.32 14.75
C ASP A 409 -0.12 4.32 13.59
N ASN A 410 0.49 3.17 13.87
CA ASN A 410 0.70 2.13 12.88
C ASN A 410 -0.39 1.04 12.91
N GLY A 411 -1.38 1.14 13.80
CA GLY A 411 -2.46 0.16 13.94
C GLY A 411 -3.18 -0.13 12.61
N PRO A 412 -3.76 0.89 11.93
CA PRO A 412 -4.42 0.71 10.65
C PRO A 412 -3.51 0.13 9.55
N LEU A 413 -2.23 0.51 9.51
CA LEU A 413 -1.26 -0.02 8.53
C LEU A 413 -0.96 -1.50 8.76
N LEU A 414 -0.79 -1.89 10.03
CA LEU A 414 -0.56 -3.28 10.39
C LEU A 414 -1.82 -4.12 10.13
N GLU A 415 -3.01 -3.56 10.34
CA GLU A 415 -4.28 -4.21 9.98
C GLU A 415 -4.39 -4.43 8.46
N LEU A 416 -4.10 -3.41 7.66
CA LEU A 416 -4.05 -3.52 6.19
C LEU A 416 -3.07 -4.62 5.76
N CYS A 417 -1.84 -4.60 6.28
CA CYS A 417 -0.83 -5.59 5.92
C CYS A 417 -1.29 -7.01 6.24
N LYS A 418 -1.90 -7.22 7.41
CA LYS A 418 -2.50 -8.51 7.78
C LYS A 418 -3.61 -8.91 6.82
N SER A 419 -4.53 -7.99 6.49
CA SER A 419 -5.69 -8.30 5.65
C SER A 419 -5.30 -8.66 4.22
N ILE A 420 -4.22 -8.07 3.69
CA ILE A 420 -3.71 -8.33 2.34
C ILE A 420 -2.64 -9.44 2.31
N GLY A 421 -2.41 -10.12 3.43
CA GLY A 421 -1.52 -11.28 3.53
C GLY A 421 -0.03 -10.95 3.59
N VAL A 422 0.34 -9.72 3.93
CA VAL A 422 1.72 -9.29 4.17
C VAL A 422 2.03 -9.40 5.66
N HIS A 423 2.74 -10.46 6.02
CA HIS A 423 3.07 -10.79 7.40
C HIS A 423 4.57 -10.72 7.71
N GLU A 424 5.39 -10.28 6.76
CA GLU A 424 6.85 -10.28 6.85
C GLU A 424 7.42 -8.97 6.32
N SER A 425 8.57 -8.55 6.88
CA SER A 425 9.42 -7.51 6.29
C SER A 425 8.81 -6.12 6.13
N LEU A 426 8.01 -5.67 7.10
CA LEU A 426 7.57 -4.28 7.18
C LEU A 426 8.67 -3.42 7.81
N TYR A 427 9.32 -2.59 6.99
CA TYR A 427 10.38 -1.70 7.45
C TYR A 427 10.02 -0.25 7.11
N PHE A 428 9.96 0.58 8.14
CA PHE A 428 9.90 2.02 7.96
C PHE A 428 11.30 2.54 7.66
N ARG A 429 11.46 3.20 6.53
CA ARG A 429 12.73 3.82 6.09
C ARG A 429 12.64 5.31 6.36
N PRO A 430 13.52 5.89 7.23
CA PRO A 430 13.62 7.33 7.35
C PRO A 430 13.93 7.97 6.00
N ARG A 431 13.29 9.10 5.71
CA ARG A 431 13.57 9.83 4.48
C ARG A 431 14.77 10.75 4.68
N ALA A 432 15.66 10.77 3.70
CA ALA A 432 16.86 11.62 3.72
C ALA A 432 16.64 12.98 3.04
N ASN A 433 15.54 13.13 2.31
CA ASN A 433 15.20 14.32 1.54
C ASN A 433 13.75 14.70 1.83
N GLU A 434 13.42 15.97 1.58
CA GLU A 434 12.06 16.49 1.61
C GLU A 434 11.10 15.64 0.79
N SER A 435 9.87 15.51 1.28
CA SER A 435 8.73 14.85 0.65
C SER A 435 8.29 15.54 -0.61
N VAL A 436 8.27 16.86 -0.55
CA VAL A 436 7.79 17.70 -1.64
C VAL A 436 8.86 18.68 -2.05
N LYS A 437 9.38 18.51 -3.26
CA LYS A 437 10.23 19.50 -3.93
C LYS A 437 9.34 20.49 -4.67
N ARG A 438 9.51 21.77 -4.37
CA ARG A 438 8.76 22.86 -5.01
C ARG A 438 9.65 23.60 -6.00
N HIS A 439 9.14 23.79 -7.21
CA HIS A 439 9.83 24.49 -8.27
C HIS A 439 8.92 25.58 -8.82
N HIS A 440 9.21 26.82 -8.49
CA HIS A 440 8.57 27.99 -9.09
C HIS A 440 9.42 28.53 -10.23
N PHE A 441 8.75 28.91 -11.30
CA PHE A 441 9.40 29.56 -12.43
C PHE A 441 9.61 31.04 -12.18
N ALA A 442 10.73 31.56 -12.67
CA ALA A 442 10.89 33.00 -12.80
C ALA A 442 9.87 33.54 -13.81
N ASP A 443 9.51 34.82 -13.72
CA ASP A 443 8.49 35.43 -14.60
C ASP A 443 8.78 35.21 -16.10
N ALA A 444 10.05 35.26 -16.51
CA ALA A 444 10.47 35.01 -17.89
C ALA A 444 10.26 33.57 -18.39
N GLN A 445 10.07 32.61 -17.47
CA GLN A 445 9.84 31.19 -17.76
C GLN A 445 8.36 30.80 -17.68
N VAL A 446 7.51 31.69 -17.16
CA VAL A 446 6.07 31.44 -17.06
C VAL A 446 5.45 31.43 -18.46
N ALA A 447 4.81 30.32 -18.83
CA ALA A 447 4.17 30.16 -20.12
C ALA A 447 2.68 30.52 -20.03
N ASN A 448 2.18 31.30 -20.99
CA ASN A 448 0.73 31.41 -21.18
C ASN A 448 0.22 30.11 -21.79
N VAL A 449 -0.83 29.55 -21.20
CA VAL A 449 -1.37 28.24 -21.59
C VAL A 449 -2.86 28.34 -21.86
N GLN A 450 -3.36 27.45 -22.70
CA GLN A 450 -4.78 27.36 -23.03
C GLN A 450 -5.32 26.01 -22.56
N PRO A 451 -6.46 25.99 -21.83
CA PRO A 451 -7.06 24.74 -21.38
C PRO A 451 -7.67 23.98 -22.56
N ILE A 452 -7.33 22.70 -22.68
CA ILE A 452 -8.03 21.75 -23.56
C ILE A 452 -9.14 21.00 -22.79
N HIS A 453 -9.02 20.92 -21.46
CA HIS A 453 -10.11 20.50 -20.56
C HIS A 453 -10.09 21.38 -19.31
N HIS A 454 -11.25 21.61 -18.73
CA HIS A 454 -11.35 22.14 -17.37
C HIS A 454 -11.55 20.98 -16.40
N PHE A 455 -10.97 21.09 -15.22
CA PHE A 455 -11.20 20.17 -14.13
C PHE A 455 -12.08 20.87 -13.10
N VAL A 456 -13.29 20.37 -12.92
CA VAL A 456 -14.37 21.04 -12.20
C VAL A 456 -14.78 20.21 -10.99
N THR A 457 -14.92 20.87 -9.85
CA THR A 457 -15.40 20.31 -8.58
C THR A 457 -16.75 20.93 -8.26
N THR A 458 -17.72 20.11 -7.88
CA THR A 458 -19.05 20.60 -7.48
C THR A 458 -19.01 21.06 -6.03
N SER A 459 -19.59 22.23 -5.73
CA SER A 459 -19.70 22.73 -4.36
C SER A 459 -20.57 21.78 -3.53
N ARG A 460 -20.15 21.50 -2.30
CA ARG A 460 -20.94 20.68 -1.35
C ARG A 460 -21.94 21.52 -0.57
N GLU A 461 -21.79 22.84 -0.59
CA GLU A 461 -22.65 23.77 0.15
C GLU A 461 -23.85 24.15 -0.72
N PRO A 462 -25.09 23.77 -0.34
CA PRO A 462 -26.28 24.07 -1.14
C PRO A 462 -26.54 25.57 -1.29
N GLU A 463 -25.99 26.38 -0.38
CA GLU A 463 -26.14 27.84 -0.36
C GLU A 463 -25.08 28.55 -1.20
N ASP A 464 -24.07 27.84 -1.73
CA ASP A 464 -23.06 28.42 -2.60
C ASP A 464 -23.70 28.89 -3.91
N PRO A 465 -23.66 30.20 -4.25
CA PRO A 465 -24.19 30.69 -5.52
C PRO A 465 -23.44 30.10 -6.72
N VAL A 466 -22.21 29.59 -6.51
CA VAL A 466 -21.39 28.93 -7.52
C VAL A 466 -21.38 27.44 -7.27
N GLN A 467 -22.15 26.70 -8.09
CA GLN A 467 -22.25 25.25 -7.96
C GLN A 467 -21.02 24.52 -8.52
N GLU A 468 -20.32 25.12 -9.48
CA GLU A 468 -19.20 24.49 -10.19
C GLU A 468 -17.96 25.38 -10.15
N TRP A 469 -16.90 24.85 -9.54
CA TRP A 469 -15.61 25.52 -9.40
C TRP A 469 -14.58 24.85 -10.29
N VAL A 470 -13.88 25.63 -11.12
CA VAL A 470 -12.68 25.17 -11.81
C VAL A 470 -11.56 25.10 -10.78
N THR A 471 -11.08 23.89 -10.54
CA THR A 471 -10.00 23.59 -9.59
C THR A 471 -8.72 23.12 -10.28
N GLY A 472 -8.80 22.85 -11.59
CA GLY A 472 -7.65 22.47 -12.41
C GLY A 472 -7.92 22.65 -13.90
N ILE A 473 -6.90 22.49 -14.73
CA ILE A 473 -7.02 22.47 -16.19
C ILE A 473 -6.11 21.42 -16.80
N VAL A 474 -6.46 20.92 -17.99
CA VAL A 474 -5.55 20.11 -18.80
C VAL A 474 -4.98 20.98 -19.91
N ILE A 475 -3.67 20.97 -20.10
CA ILE A 475 -2.96 21.79 -21.08
C ILE A 475 -2.07 20.94 -21.98
N ILE A 476 -1.73 21.47 -23.15
CA ILE A 476 -0.61 20.93 -23.93
C ILE A 476 0.69 21.19 -23.16
N ASN A 477 1.52 20.17 -23.01
CA ASN A 477 2.74 20.25 -22.23
C ASN A 477 3.77 21.18 -22.89
N PRO A 478 4.11 22.34 -22.30
CA PRO A 478 5.06 23.27 -22.89
C PRO A 478 6.51 22.76 -22.88
N PHE A 479 6.79 21.61 -22.23
CA PHE A 479 8.11 20.99 -22.15
C PHE A 479 8.24 19.71 -22.99
N HIS A 480 7.23 19.37 -23.80
CA HIS A 480 7.24 18.15 -24.59
C HIS A 480 8.37 18.16 -25.64
N GLU A 481 9.07 17.03 -25.81
CA GLU A 481 10.30 16.94 -26.61
C GLU A 481 10.14 17.37 -28.08
N LYS A 482 8.93 17.23 -28.64
CA LYS A 482 8.65 17.63 -30.02
C LYS A 482 8.62 19.15 -30.22
N HIS A 483 8.61 19.97 -29.17
CA HIS A 483 8.51 21.43 -29.28
C HIS A 483 9.84 22.16 -29.58
N GLY A 484 10.89 21.48 -30.05
CA GLY A 484 12.13 22.12 -30.52
C GLY A 484 12.92 22.85 -29.42
N ASP A 485 13.94 23.64 -29.77
CA ASP A 485 14.86 24.39 -28.88
C ASP A 485 14.23 25.61 -28.16
N SER A 486 13.07 25.42 -27.53
CA SER A 486 12.47 26.47 -26.70
C SER A 486 13.35 26.84 -25.49
N PRO A 487 13.50 28.14 -25.13
CA PRO A 487 14.24 28.59 -23.95
C PRO A 487 13.67 28.09 -22.60
N THR A 488 12.47 27.50 -22.60
CA THR A 488 11.81 26.90 -21.41
C THR A 488 12.28 25.47 -21.09
N LYS A 489 13.33 24.94 -21.73
CA LYS A 489 13.71 23.52 -21.64
C LYS A 489 14.16 22.99 -20.29
N HIS A 490 14.55 23.84 -19.33
CA HIS A 490 15.08 23.36 -18.06
C HIS A 490 13.95 22.97 -17.11
N LEU A 491 13.49 21.72 -17.24
CA LEU A 491 12.75 21.05 -16.19
C LEU A 491 13.68 20.81 -14.99
N PRO A 492 13.17 20.95 -13.76
CA PRO A 492 13.95 20.66 -12.56
C PRO A 492 14.32 19.17 -12.48
N ASP A 493 15.36 18.87 -11.72
CA ASP A 493 15.78 17.50 -11.43
C ASP A 493 14.61 16.70 -10.83
N GLY A 494 14.30 15.55 -11.43
CA GLY A 494 13.16 14.70 -11.06
C GLY A 494 11.89 14.92 -11.89
N ALA A 495 11.78 16.02 -12.65
CA ALA A 495 10.66 16.26 -13.58
C ALA A 495 10.93 15.80 -15.02
N THR A 496 12.08 15.18 -15.30
CA THR A 496 12.48 14.79 -16.66
C THR A 496 11.48 13.85 -17.34
N SER A 497 10.80 13.00 -16.58
CA SER A 497 9.74 12.11 -17.07
C SER A 497 8.57 12.86 -17.71
N LEU A 498 8.34 14.12 -17.35
CA LEU A 498 7.28 14.96 -17.93
C LEU A 498 7.55 15.29 -19.40
N ARG A 499 8.80 15.24 -19.87
CA ARG A 499 9.15 15.56 -21.27
C ARG A 499 8.48 14.65 -22.30
N HIS A 500 8.17 13.42 -21.90
CA HIS A 500 7.57 12.44 -22.78
C HIS A 500 6.03 12.41 -22.69
N ARG A 501 5.42 13.43 -22.08
CA ARG A 501 3.96 13.59 -21.95
C ARG A 501 3.49 14.70 -22.87
N GLU A 502 2.46 14.45 -23.65
CA GLU A 502 1.92 15.44 -24.59
C GLU A 502 1.02 16.46 -23.87
N GLN A 503 0.38 16.05 -22.77
CA GLN A 503 -0.49 16.90 -21.96
C GLN A 503 -0.12 16.81 -20.47
N LEU A 504 -0.43 17.88 -19.74
CA LEU A 504 -0.33 17.94 -18.28
C LEU A 504 -1.73 18.15 -17.69
N VAL A 505 -2.03 17.47 -16.59
CA VAL A 505 -3.19 17.78 -15.75
C VAL A 505 -2.70 18.68 -14.63
N CYS A 506 -3.11 19.95 -14.66
CA CYS A 506 -2.64 21.00 -13.77
C CYS A 506 -3.66 21.31 -12.69
N ASP A 507 -3.16 21.67 -11.52
CA ASP A 507 -3.88 22.29 -10.43
C ASP A 507 -3.95 23.81 -10.61
N LEU A 508 -5.06 24.42 -10.16
CA LEU A 508 -5.13 25.88 -10.06
C LEU A 508 -4.74 26.33 -8.65
N ARG A 509 -3.81 27.29 -8.57
CA ARG A 509 -3.41 27.89 -7.27
C ARG A 509 -4.61 28.52 -6.54
N HIS A 510 -5.52 29.11 -7.30
CA HIS A 510 -6.78 29.66 -6.82
C HIS A 510 -7.91 29.12 -7.68
N HIS A 511 -9.00 28.71 -7.06
CA HIS A 511 -10.17 28.23 -7.80
C HIS A 511 -10.99 29.42 -8.34
N HIS A 512 -11.75 29.20 -9.40
CA HIS A 512 -12.69 30.19 -9.91
C HIS A 512 -14.00 29.56 -10.39
N PRO A 513 -15.10 30.32 -10.46
CA PRO A 513 -16.36 29.82 -11.01
C PRO A 513 -16.20 29.35 -12.46
N TYR A 514 -16.93 28.30 -12.82
CA TYR A 514 -17.03 27.87 -14.21
C TYR A 514 -18.03 28.76 -14.97
N LEU A 515 -17.53 29.83 -15.61
CA LEU A 515 -18.34 30.78 -16.41
C LEU A 515 -18.21 30.55 -17.92
N GLY A 516 -17.67 29.40 -18.35
CA GLY A 516 -17.33 29.12 -19.73
C GLY A 516 -15.85 29.40 -20.07
N ARG A 517 -15.48 29.27 -21.34
CA ARG A 517 -14.06 29.04 -21.73
C ARG A 517 -13.21 30.28 -22.00
N HIS A 518 -13.81 31.47 -22.14
CA HIS A 518 -13.10 32.64 -22.65
C HIS A 518 -12.97 33.79 -21.64
N GLU A 519 -13.36 33.56 -20.39
CA GLU A 519 -13.30 34.60 -19.34
C GLU A 519 -11.94 34.73 -18.67
N TYR A 520 -11.07 33.73 -18.80
CA TYR A 520 -9.83 33.66 -18.03
C TYR A 520 -8.62 33.41 -18.91
N SER A 521 -7.50 34.04 -18.54
CA SER A 521 -6.18 33.75 -19.08
C SER A 521 -5.38 32.95 -18.05
N TYR A 522 -4.66 31.92 -18.50
CA TYR A 522 -3.94 30.99 -17.63
C TYR A 522 -2.43 31.08 -17.84
N ARG A 523 -1.69 30.99 -16.74
CA ARG A 523 -0.22 31.07 -16.68
C ARG A 523 0.31 29.83 -15.96
N PHE A 524 1.18 29.07 -16.62
CA PHE A 524 1.84 27.91 -16.03
C PHE A 524 3.04 28.34 -15.18
N THR A 525 2.95 28.18 -13.85
CA THR A 525 3.85 28.86 -12.89
C THR A 525 4.87 27.96 -12.21
N GLY A 526 4.70 26.63 -12.25
CA GLY A 526 5.67 25.72 -11.65
C GLY A 526 5.13 24.31 -11.41
N PHE A 527 5.85 23.56 -10.57
CA PHE A 527 5.51 22.20 -10.18
C PHE A 527 5.81 21.95 -8.70
N GLU A 528 5.04 21.07 -8.08
CA GLU A 528 5.46 20.34 -6.87
C GLU A 528 5.63 18.85 -7.21
N LEU A 529 6.66 18.22 -6.65
CA LEU A 529 7.01 16.83 -6.92
C LEU A 529 7.23 16.08 -5.63
N ALA A 530 6.62 14.90 -5.50
CA ALA A 530 7.00 13.90 -4.53
C ALA A 530 7.39 12.60 -5.23
N HIS A 531 8.43 11.96 -4.72
CA HIS A 531 8.87 10.64 -5.21
C HIS A 531 8.59 9.60 -4.15
N THR A 532 7.71 8.65 -4.47
CA THR A 532 7.57 7.39 -3.74
C THR A 532 8.64 6.42 -4.23
N SER A 533 8.65 5.18 -3.73
CA SER A 533 9.64 4.19 -4.18
C SER A 533 9.53 3.88 -5.68
N ASP A 534 8.33 3.96 -6.25
CA ASP A 534 8.05 3.49 -7.60
C ASP A 534 7.43 4.57 -8.49
N ALA A 535 6.74 5.55 -7.91
CA ALA A 535 6.01 6.58 -8.65
C ALA A 535 6.49 8.00 -8.34
N THR A 536 6.31 8.88 -9.34
CA THR A 536 6.41 10.34 -9.19
C THR A 536 5.02 10.95 -9.13
N VAL A 537 4.70 11.56 -8.01
CA VAL A 537 3.46 12.33 -7.82
C VAL A 537 3.77 13.78 -8.16
N CYS A 538 3.05 14.32 -9.14
CA CYS A 538 3.32 15.64 -9.68
C CYS A 538 2.09 16.54 -9.54
N ARG A 539 2.28 17.76 -9.04
CA ARG A 539 1.29 18.83 -9.05
C ARG A 539 1.78 19.97 -9.93
N PRO A 540 1.47 19.98 -11.23
CA PRO A 540 1.71 21.14 -12.09
C PRO A 540 0.81 22.29 -11.65
N ILE A 541 1.36 23.49 -11.46
CA ILE A 541 0.61 24.63 -10.93
C ILE A 541 0.36 25.65 -12.03
N VAL A 542 -0.91 26.01 -12.19
CA VAL A 542 -1.39 27.10 -13.04
C VAL A 542 -1.99 28.20 -12.17
N ASP A 543 -1.74 29.44 -12.57
CA ASP A 543 -2.41 30.62 -12.05
C ASP A 543 -3.30 31.22 -13.14
N TRP A 544 -4.24 32.07 -12.78
CA TRP A 544 -5.19 32.66 -13.73
C TRP A 544 -5.49 34.12 -13.42
N THR A 545 -5.92 34.83 -14.46
CA THR A 545 -6.43 36.20 -14.34
C THR A 545 -7.70 36.35 -15.16
N ARG A 546 -8.71 37.03 -14.62
CA ARG A 546 -9.92 37.35 -15.39
C ARG A 546 -9.57 38.30 -16.53
N ASN A 547 -10.00 37.97 -17.74
CA ASN A 547 -9.91 38.87 -18.88
C ASN A 547 -10.77 40.09 -18.56
N LYS A 548 -10.22 41.30 -18.71
CA LYS A 548 -11.01 42.53 -18.57
C LYS A 548 -12.13 42.46 -19.60
N THR A 549 -13.37 42.25 -19.16
CA THR A 549 -14.53 42.43 -20.02
C THR A 549 -14.49 43.84 -20.57
N THR A 550 -14.76 43.99 -21.86
CA THR A 550 -15.03 45.30 -22.46
C THR A 550 -16.05 46.02 -21.56
N PRO A 551 -15.94 47.33 -21.29
CA PRO A 551 -16.63 48.03 -20.20
C PRO A 551 -18.17 48.01 -20.21
N HIS A 552 -18.81 47.28 -21.11
CA HIS A 552 -20.25 47.33 -21.32
C HIS A 552 -21.08 46.63 -20.24
N ASP A 553 -20.46 45.81 -19.37
CA ASP A 553 -21.11 45.07 -18.27
C ASP A 553 -20.63 45.47 -16.86
N ALA A 554 -19.79 46.51 -16.75
CA ALA A 554 -19.12 46.86 -15.48
C ALA A 554 -20.04 47.48 -14.41
N ASP A 555 -21.25 47.91 -14.76
CA ASP A 555 -22.15 48.63 -13.82
C ASP A 555 -22.98 47.72 -12.89
N THR A 556 -22.81 46.40 -12.93
CA THR A 556 -23.64 45.49 -12.10
C THR A 556 -22.89 44.59 -11.12
N ALA A 557 -21.56 44.56 -11.12
CA ALA A 557 -20.80 43.53 -10.38
C ALA A 557 -19.74 44.05 -9.38
N ALA A 558 -19.55 45.35 -9.24
CA ALA A 558 -18.40 45.89 -8.48
C ALA A 558 -18.56 45.94 -6.94
N ASP A 559 -19.69 45.55 -6.36
CA ASP A 559 -19.96 45.83 -4.93
C ASP A 559 -20.10 44.62 -4.00
N ARG A 560 -19.83 43.39 -4.46
CA ARG A 560 -19.86 42.21 -3.58
C ARG A 560 -18.91 41.13 -4.09
N PHE A 561 -17.65 41.11 -3.64
CA PHE A 561 -16.85 39.90 -3.34
C PHE A 561 -15.56 40.30 -2.63
#